data_AF-A0A016S8D1-F1
#
_entry.id   AF-A0A016S8D1-F1
#
_cell.length_a   1.000
_cell.length_b   1.000
_cell.length_c   1.000
_cell.angle_alpha   90.00
_cell.angle_beta   90.00
_cell.angle_gamma   90.00
#
_symmetry.space_group_name_H-M   'P 1'
#
loop_
_entity.id
_entity.type
_entity.pdbx_description
1 polymer ?
#
loop_
_entity_poly.entity_id
_entity_poly.type
_entity_poly.pdbx_seq_one_letter_code
_entity_poly.pdbx_strand_id
1 'polypeptide(L)'
;MRLRDGRILQYLKGLQQQHQISRPTFFVILRYIACHQLATLFDESISFLCRCKSQHVYPKFIDSLFFSIPHQRNTAVRIQIEALKSAVLSACIAERRKRKGHCIREIVMAKELLKRSLSRDLWKAVSLRNRQVCAELRVSERASLKTKFSHLVPSIRPPPFINANTIPPKRCTVIGTNIVDADMLSTLNLGPSFSVSQPVTQNTIDAVLCSVQKFAHELRWRHHREPTVLDRSTTLMSSMPFPKSNISVPKPVPPLEPKITALQLNLLRIYNTASKAHVSNMTVAEARGLRKLIRVKDQLRYTVGDKCGGFVVMPKVMDKELTRMALSDATVYEETTRRTFDSLSQQLRTTIRSILFSKMGVKGVARLVVNSPVVPTYYSLTKTHKIGINADLERISVNDIKTRPIISCCGGPTDRISWLLVKLLSPLLKYVGAHIVNVEDFIAAVEGCQMPNSASYVSFDAVSLYTNVDKECATKAVLELLQEHHADVNVLGLTMSELEQLLLATLACNVFRFDNRFYVQKRGLAMGLRLAPLLAIAYLDRIGKNVAHSRYHPLQKVHR
;
A
#
# COMPACT_ATOMS: atom_id res chain seq x y z
N MET A 1 -16.50 7.21 -56.94
CA MET A 1 -16.91 7.08 -55.52
C MET A 1 -17.60 5.74 -55.31
N ARG A 2 -17.19 4.94 -54.32
CA ARG A 2 -17.84 3.65 -54.02
C ARG A 2 -19.03 3.89 -53.08
N LEU A 3 -20.18 3.28 -53.38
CA LEU A 3 -21.29 3.17 -52.43
C LEU A 3 -20.87 2.30 -51.25
N ARG A 4 -21.24 2.70 -50.03
CA ARG A 4 -20.95 1.95 -48.81
C ARG A 4 -22.04 0.92 -48.52
N ASP A 5 -23.27 1.24 -48.88
CA ASP A 5 -24.35 0.26 -49.04
C ASP A 5 -24.71 0.15 -50.52
N GLY A 6 -24.33 -0.97 -51.12
CA GLY A 6 -24.58 -1.27 -52.54
C GLY A 6 -26.00 -1.77 -52.82
N ARG A 7 -26.82 -2.09 -51.81
CA ARG A 7 -28.18 -2.61 -51.97
C ARG A 7 -29.10 -1.60 -52.66
N ILE A 8 -28.81 -0.30 -52.51
CA ILE A 8 -29.51 0.77 -53.20
C ILE A 8 -29.27 0.77 -54.72
N LEU A 9 -28.16 0.19 -55.19
CA LEU A 9 -27.79 0.23 -56.61
C LEU A 9 -28.79 -0.50 -57.50
N GLN A 10 -29.34 -1.63 -57.04
CA GLN A 10 -30.34 -2.40 -57.79
C GLN A 10 -31.65 -1.61 -57.94
N TYR A 11 -32.08 -0.94 -56.87
CA TYR A 11 -33.23 -0.03 -56.91
C TYR A 11 -33.02 1.14 -57.88
N LEU A 12 -31.83 1.75 -57.87
CA LEU A 12 -31.51 2.87 -58.77
C LEU A 12 -31.45 2.42 -60.23
N LYS A 13 -30.90 1.23 -60.53
CA LYS A 13 -30.88 0.68 -61.90
C LYS A 13 -32.30 0.41 -62.43
N GLY A 14 -33.21 -0.07 -61.58
CA GLY A 14 -34.63 -0.22 -61.92
C GLY A 14 -35.28 1.13 -62.27
N LEU A 15 -35.06 2.17 -61.45
CA LEU A 15 -35.55 3.53 -61.74
C LEU A 15 -34.93 4.12 -63.01
N GLN A 16 -33.66 3.83 -63.29
CA GLN A 16 -33.00 4.29 -64.51
C GLN A 16 -33.65 3.71 -65.77
N GLN A 17 -33.98 2.42 -65.75
CA GLN A 17 -34.64 1.73 -66.86
C GLN A 17 -36.09 2.20 -67.03
N GLN A 18 -36.84 2.30 -65.93
CA GLN A 18 -38.26 2.67 -65.94
C GLN A 18 -38.52 4.11 -66.39
N HIS A 19 -37.63 5.05 -66.04
CA HIS A 19 -37.80 6.48 -66.31
C HIS A 19 -36.80 7.04 -67.34
N GLN A 20 -36.09 6.17 -68.06
CA GLN A 20 -35.10 6.53 -69.09
C GLN A 20 -34.08 7.60 -68.63
N ILE A 21 -33.59 7.49 -67.39
CA ILE A 21 -32.68 8.49 -66.81
C ILE A 21 -31.34 8.48 -67.55
N SER A 22 -30.92 9.65 -68.06
CA SER A 22 -29.66 9.79 -68.79
C SER A 22 -28.44 9.40 -67.94
N ARG A 23 -27.40 8.85 -68.58
CA ARG A 23 -26.16 8.43 -67.91
C ARG A 23 -25.51 9.53 -67.06
N PRO A 24 -25.43 10.81 -67.50
CA PRO A 24 -24.89 11.89 -66.69
C PRO A 24 -25.71 12.15 -65.42
N THR A 25 -27.05 12.18 -65.52
CA THR A 25 -27.95 12.38 -64.38
C THR A 25 -27.85 11.23 -63.39
N PHE A 26 -27.79 9.98 -63.88
CA PHE A 26 -27.59 8.80 -63.05
C PHE A 26 -26.26 8.85 -62.27
N PHE A 27 -25.19 9.34 -62.88
CA PHE A 27 -23.91 9.53 -62.20
C PHE A 27 -24.00 10.57 -61.07
N VAL A 28 -24.74 11.67 -61.27
CA VAL A 28 -24.99 12.67 -60.22
C VAL A 28 -25.82 12.07 -59.07
N ILE A 29 -26.80 11.20 -59.35
CA ILE A 29 -27.55 10.44 -58.33
C ILE A 29 -26.60 9.57 -57.50
N LEU A 30 -25.70 8.81 -58.15
CA LEU A 30 -24.74 7.96 -57.44
C LEU A 30 -23.78 8.77 -56.58
N ARG A 31 -23.30 9.93 -57.07
CA ARG A 31 -22.43 10.84 -56.31
C ARG A 31 -23.16 11.42 -55.10
N TYR A 32 -24.40 11.87 -55.27
CA TYR A 32 -25.25 12.36 -54.16
C TYR A 32 -25.41 11.30 -53.07
N ILE A 33 -25.76 10.07 -53.44
CA ILE A 33 -25.97 8.96 -52.51
C ILE A 33 -24.67 8.55 -51.83
N ALA A 34 -23.57 8.39 -52.59
CA ALA A 34 -22.27 8.04 -52.02
C ALA A 34 -21.76 9.09 -51.02
N CYS A 35 -21.91 10.38 -51.33
CA CYS A 35 -21.56 11.46 -50.41
C CYS A 35 -22.44 11.46 -49.15
N HIS A 36 -23.74 11.20 -49.27
CA HIS A 36 -24.66 11.17 -48.13
C HIS A 36 -24.38 9.98 -47.19
N GLN A 37 -24.10 8.81 -47.75
CA GLN A 37 -23.64 7.65 -46.98
C GLN A 37 -22.31 7.94 -46.26
N LEU A 38 -21.32 8.52 -46.96
CA LEU A 38 -20.03 8.88 -46.36
C LEU A 38 -20.17 9.94 -45.25
N ALA A 39 -20.98 10.98 -45.45
CA ALA A 39 -21.25 11.98 -44.43
C ALA A 39 -21.87 11.36 -43.17
N THR A 40 -22.78 10.41 -43.34
CA THR A 40 -23.42 9.68 -42.24
C THR A 40 -22.41 8.83 -41.45
N LEU A 41 -21.48 8.15 -42.13
CA LEU A 41 -20.41 7.39 -41.48
C LEU A 41 -19.41 8.31 -40.76
N PHE A 42 -19.09 9.47 -41.35
CA PHE A 42 -18.23 10.45 -40.68
C PHE A 42 -18.87 10.99 -39.40
N ASP A 43 -20.18 11.15 -39.35
CA ASP A 43 -20.89 11.56 -38.12
C ASP A 43 -20.71 10.57 -36.98
N GLU A 44 -20.95 9.28 -37.23
CA GLU A 44 -20.77 8.26 -36.20
C GLU A 44 -19.29 8.08 -35.84
N SER A 45 -18.38 8.18 -36.82
CA SER A 45 -16.93 8.15 -36.57
C SER A 45 -16.44 9.33 -35.74
N ILE A 46 -16.93 10.55 -35.97
CA ILE A 46 -16.59 11.74 -35.17
C ILE A 46 -17.13 11.57 -33.75
N SER A 47 -18.38 11.11 -33.60
CA SER A 47 -18.98 10.84 -32.29
C SER A 47 -18.14 9.82 -31.49
N PHE A 48 -17.73 8.72 -32.12
CA PHE A 48 -16.82 7.73 -31.53
C PHE A 48 -15.48 8.34 -31.09
N LEU A 49 -14.80 9.09 -31.96
CA LEU A 49 -13.50 9.69 -31.64
C LEU A 49 -13.60 10.76 -30.54
N CYS A 50 -14.67 11.56 -30.53
CA CYS A 50 -14.96 12.52 -29.46
C CYS A 50 -15.21 11.80 -28.13
N ARG A 51 -15.90 10.65 -28.15
CA ARG A 51 -16.11 9.82 -26.96
C ARG A 51 -14.79 9.25 -26.43
N CYS A 52 -13.92 8.74 -27.31
CA CYS A 52 -12.55 8.33 -26.98
C CYS A 52 -11.76 9.47 -26.31
N LYS A 53 -11.85 10.68 -26.87
CA LYS A 53 -11.19 11.87 -26.31
C LYS A 53 -11.70 12.22 -24.90
N SER A 54 -13.01 12.15 -24.68
CA SER A 54 -13.62 12.48 -23.38
C SER A 54 -13.25 11.50 -22.25
N GLN A 55 -12.97 10.24 -22.59
CA GLN A 55 -12.62 9.20 -21.61
C GLN A 55 -11.12 8.92 -21.55
N HIS A 56 -10.29 9.71 -22.25
CA HIS A 56 -8.84 9.48 -22.34
C HIS A 56 -8.46 8.06 -22.80
N VAL A 57 -9.21 7.53 -23.78
CA VAL A 57 -8.97 6.21 -24.37
C VAL A 57 -8.57 6.37 -25.84
N TYR A 58 -7.60 5.59 -26.31
CA TYR A 58 -7.08 5.70 -27.68
C TYR A 58 -7.45 4.47 -28.53
N PRO A 59 -8.02 4.67 -29.73
CA PRO A 59 -8.23 3.58 -30.67
C PRO A 59 -6.92 2.86 -31.02
N LYS A 60 -6.97 1.55 -31.28
CA LYS A 60 -5.80 0.71 -31.60
C LYS A 60 -4.90 1.29 -32.70
N PHE A 61 -5.48 1.92 -33.73
CA PHE A 61 -4.70 2.50 -34.83
C PHE A 61 -3.88 3.75 -34.44
N ILE A 62 -4.25 4.42 -33.34
CA ILE A 62 -3.44 5.50 -32.74
C ILE A 62 -2.43 4.88 -31.79
N ASP A 63 -2.89 3.95 -30.95
CA ASP A 63 -2.06 3.32 -29.92
C ASP A 63 -0.87 2.55 -30.52
N SER A 64 -1.09 1.85 -31.63
CA SER A 64 -0.07 1.09 -32.36
C SER A 64 1.07 1.95 -32.90
N LEU A 65 0.86 3.26 -33.14
CA LEU A 65 1.90 4.17 -33.65
C LEU A 65 3.01 4.41 -32.63
N PHE A 66 2.77 4.13 -31.34
CA PHE A 66 3.69 4.44 -30.25
C PHE A 66 4.28 3.19 -29.58
N PHE A 67 3.94 1.98 -30.07
CA PHE A 67 4.39 0.71 -29.47
C PHE A 67 5.91 0.50 -29.54
N SER A 68 6.58 1.07 -30.53
CA SER A 68 8.03 0.92 -30.77
C SER A 68 8.90 1.96 -30.06
N ILE A 69 8.31 2.91 -29.32
CA ILE A 69 9.09 3.95 -28.63
C ILE A 69 9.81 3.34 -27.42
N PRO A 70 11.15 3.45 -27.31
CA PRO A 70 11.89 2.91 -26.18
C PRO A 70 11.63 3.68 -24.87
N HIS A 71 12.00 3.08 -23.73
CA HIS A 71 11.95 3.71 -22.40
C HIS A 71 10.55 4.11 -21.88
N GLN A 72 9.47 3.44 -22.29
CA GLN A 72 8.09 3.70 -21.82
C GLN A 72 7.87 3.55 -20.30
N ARG A 73 8.82 2.94 -19.58
CA ARG A 73 8.83 2.86 -18.11
C ARG A 73 9.20 4.20 -17.45
N ASN A 74 9.75 5.16 -18.21
CA ASN A 74 10.04 6.50 -17.73
C ASN A 74 8.77 7.36 -17.71
N THR A 75 8.46 7.95 -16.56
CA THR A 75 7.23 8.74 -16.35
C THR A 75 7.14 9.96 -17.26
N ALA A 76 8.24 10.65 -17.54
CA ALA A 76 8.25 11.82 -18.42
C ALA A 76 8.00 11.42 -19.89
N VAL A 77 8.62 10.33 -20.34
CA VAL A 77 8.38 9.76 -21.68
C VAL A 77 6.91 9.34 -21.81
N ARG A 78 6.34 8.68 -20.79
CA ARG A 78 4.93 8.28 -20.79
C ARG A 78 3.97 9.48 -20.86
N ILE A 79 4.23 10.55 -20.11
CA ILE A 79 3.42 11.78 -20.16
C ILE A 79 3.47 12.42 -21.55
N GLN A 80 4.66 12.48 -22.19
CA GLN A 80 4.77 13.03 -23.54
C GLN A 80 4.08 12.16 -24.58
N ILE A 81 4.18 10.83 -24.49
CA ILE A 81 3.47 9.90 -25.37
C ILE A 81 1.96 10.10 -25.26
N GLU A 82 1.42 10.24 -24.04
CA GLU A 82 -0.01 10.52 -23.82
C GLU A 82 -0.44 11.87 -24.43
N ALA A 83 0.37 12.92 -24.28
CA ALA A 83 0.11 14.20 -24.92
C ALA A 83 0.09 14.10 -26.46
N LEU A 84 1.04 13.35 -27.04
CA LEU A 84 1.11 13.06 -28.48
C LEU A 84 -0.11 12.26 -28.96
N LYS A 85 -0.53 11.22 -28.23
CA LYS A 85 -1.75 10.45 -28.56
C LYS A 85 -3.00 11.34 -28.56
N SER A 86 -3.12 12.23 -27.58
CA SER A 86 -4.23 13.20 -27.50
C SER A 86 -4.22 14.21 -28.66
N ALA A 87 -3.02 14.65 -29.08
CA ALA A 87 -2.85 15.53 -30.24
C ALA A 87 -3.23 14.81 -31.55
N VAL A 88 -2.77 13.58 -31.77
CA VAL A 88 -3.10 12.76 -32.94
C VAL A 88 -4.60 12.47 -33.01
N LEU A 89 -5.23 12.16 -31.87
CA LEU A 89 -6.67 11.96 -31.79
C LEU A 89 -7.44 13.23 -32.18
N SER A 90 -6.99 14.40 -31.71
CA SER A 90 -7.57 15.69 -32.07
C SER A 90 -7.41 16.00 -33.56
N ALA A 91 -6.25 15.70 -34.15
CA ALA A 91 -6.00 15.85 -35.59
C ALA A 91 -6.91 14.92 -36.43
N CYS A 92 -7.11 13.67 -35.98
CA CYS A 92 -8.03 12.74 -36.63
C CYS A 92 -9.49 13.25 -36.61
N ILE A 93 -9.94 13.82 -35.50
CA ILE A 93 -11.28 14.43 -35.42
C ILE A 93 -11.41 15.60 -36.40
N ALA A 94 -10.39 16.46 -36.47
CA ALA A 94 -10.36 17.60 -37.38
C ALA A 94 -10.42 17.16 -38.86
N GLU A 95 -9.61 16.16 -39.24
CA GLU A 95 -9.59 15.61 -40.60
C GLU A 95 -10.94 14.97 -40.98
N ARG A 96 -11.58 14.24 -40.06
CA ARG A 96 -12.91 13.66 -40.29
C ARG A 96 -13.98 14.74 -40.47
N ARG A 97 -13.94 15.81 -39.69
CA ARG A 97 -14.81 16.99 -39.86
C ARG A 97 -14.61 17.66 -41.22
N LYS A 98 -13.35 17.83 -41.65
CA LYS A 98 -13.01 18.40 -42.97
C LYS A 98 -13.58 17.57 -44.12
N ARG A 99 -13.40 16.24 -44.08
CA ARG A 99 -13.95 15.32 -45.10
C ARG A 99 -15.48 15.31 -45.11
N LYS A 100 -16.12 15.31 -43.93
CA LYS A 100 -17.58 15.47 -43.82
C LYS A 100 -18.05 16.77 -44.47
N GLY A 101 -17.35 17.88 -44.21
CA GLY A 101 -17.66 19.18 -44.82
C GLY A 101 -17.58 19.15 -46.34
N HIS A 102 -16.60 18.46 -46.92
CA HIS A 102 -16.55 18.23 -48.37
C HIS A 102 -17.74 17.41 -48.87
N CYS A 103 -18.09 16.30 -48.21
CA CYS A 103 -19.27 15.51 -48.56
C CYS A 103 -20.57 16.33 -48.50
N ILE A 104 -20.73 17.23 -47.51
CA ILE A 104 -21.91 18.10 -47.42
C ILE A 104 -22.00 19.06 -48.61
N ARG A 105 -20.89 19.70 -49.00
CA ARG A 105 -20.88 20.57 -50.19
C ARG A 105 -21.28 19.82 -51.45
N GLU A 106 -20.74 18.62 -51.60
CA GLU A 106 -21.07 17.72 -52.72
C GLU A 106 -22.54 17.30 -52.73
N ILE A 107 -23.11 17.00 -51.56
CA ILE A 107 -24.54 16.69 -51.41
C ILE A 107 -25.40 17.89 -51.84
N VAL A 108 -25.05 19.10 -51.40
CA VAL A 108 -25.79 20.33 -51.72
C VAL A 108 -25.75 20.60 -53.23
N MET A 109 -24.56 20.55 -53.84
CA MET A 109 -24.41 20.76 -55.29
C MET A 109 -25.17 19.71 -56.11
N ALA A 110 -25.01 18.42 -55.77
CA ALA A 110 -25.70 17.35 -56.48
C ALA A 110 -27.23 17.43 -56.29
N LYS A 111 -27.70 17.82 -55.10
CA LYS A 111 -29.13 18.01 -54.81
C LYS A 111 -29.75 19.10 -55.68
N GLU A 112 -29.08 20.23 -55.87
CA GLU A 112 -29.59 21.31 -56.72
C GLU A 112 -29.63 20.91 -58.21
N LEU A 113 -28.63 20.18 -58.69
CA LEU A 113 -28.62 19.63 -60.05
C LEU A 113 -29.76 18.62 -60.26
N LEU A 114 -29.97 17.70 -59.30
CA LEU A 114 -30.99 16.65 -59.40
C LEU A 114 -32.42 17.17 -59.31
N LYS A 115 -32.67 18.25 -58.56
CA LYS A 115 -33.97 18.92 -58.54
C LYS A 115 -34.33 19.56 -59.88
N ARG A 116 -33.34 19.98 -60.67
CA ARG A 116 -33.53 20.58 -61.99
C ARG A 116 -33.70 19.53 -63.09
N SER A 117 -33.08 18.35 -62.93
CA SER A 117 -33.04 17.31 -63.96
C SER A 117 -34.02 16.14 -63.75
N LEU A 118 -34.63 15.99 -62.57
CA LEU A 118 -35.61 14.94 -62.27
C LEU A 118 -36.99 15.53 -62.00
N SER A 119 -38.05 14.78 -62.33
CA SER A 119 -39.41 15.13 -61.92
C SER A 119 -39.53 15.13 -60.38
N ARG A 120 -40.50 15.91 -59.86
CA ARG A 120 -40.69 16.11 -58.42
C ARG A 120 -40.90 14.79 -57.68
N ASP A 121 -41.65 13.87 -58.27
CA ASP A 121 -41.96 12.56 -57.68
C ASP A 121 -40.76 11.61 -57.72
N LEU A 122 -40.00 11.61 -58.82
CA LEU A 122 -38.81 10.78 -58.97
C LEU A 122 -37.70 11.23 -58.00
N TRP A 123 -37.48 12.54 -57.86
CA TRP A 123 -36.56 13.08 -56.86
C TRP A 123 -37.00 12.73 -55.42
N LYS A 124 -38.30 12.82 -55.13
CA LYS A 124 -38.86 12.46 -53.82
C LYS A 124 -38.62 10.97 -53.50
N ALA A 125 -38.82 10.08 -54.47
CA ALA A 125 -38.57 8.64 -54.34
C ALA A 125 -37.09 8.34 -54.07
N VAL A 126 -36.16 8.88 -54.88
CA VAL A 126 -34.71 8.70 -54.70
C VAL A 126 -34.23 9.25 -53.36
N SER A 127 -34.71 10.45 -52.97
CA SER A 127 -34.34 11.09 -51.71
C SER A 127 -34.90 10.35 -50.49
N LEU A 128 -36.13 9.83 -50.55
CA LEU A 128 -36.72 9.02 -49.49
C LEU A 128 -35.94 7.71 -49.31
N ARG A 129 -35.65 6.99 -50.40
CA ARG A 129 -34.88 5.74 -50.35
C ARG A 129 -33.47 5.96 -49.82
N ASN A 130 -32.78 7.02 -50.27
CA ASN A 130 -31.44 7.35 -49.75
C ASN A 130 -31.47 7.67 -48.25
N ARG A 131 -32.50 8.38 -47.77
CA ARG A 131 -32.65 8.66 -46.33
C ARG A 131 -32.86 7.39 -45.51
N GLN A 132 -33.67 6.44 -45.99
CA GLN A 132 -33.84 5.13 -45.34
C GLN A 132 -32.51 4.38 -45.25
N VAL A 133 -31.78 4.27 -46.37
CA VAL A 133 -30.48 3.59 -46.40
C VAL A 133 -29.45 4.27 -45.49
N CYS A 134 -29.42 5.60 -45.45
CA CYS A 134 -28.55 6.32 -44.52
C CYS A 134 -28.96 6.12 -43.05
N ALA A 135 -30.25 5.99 -42.75
CA ALA A 135 -30.73 5.70 -41.40
C ALA A 135 -30.30 4.29 -40.95
N GLU A 136 -30.45 3.28 -41.80
CA GLU A 136 -29.97 1.90 -41.54
C GLU A 136 -28.45 1.87 -41.34
N LEU A 137 -27.70 2.52 -42.23
CA LEU A 137 -26.24 2.64 -42.13
C LEU A 137 -25.80 3.29 -40.83
N ARG A 138 -26.51 4.34 -40.39
CA ARG A 138 -26.23 5.03 -39.12
C ARG A 138 -26.38 4.08 -37.93
N VAL A 139 -27.47 3.31 -37.88
CA VAL A 139 -27.72 2.36 -36.79
C VAL A 139 -26.65 1.27 -36.75
N SER A 140 -26.32 0.69 -37.91
CA SER A 140 -25.30 -0.36 -38.03
C SER A 140 -23.91 0.14 -37.62
N GLU A 141 -23.47 1.28 -38.14
CA GLU A 141 -22.16 1.85 -37.83
C GLU A 141 -22.06 2.26 -36.35
N ARG A 142 -23.13 2.85 -35.79
CA ARG A 142 -23.20 3.18 -34.37
C ARG A 142 -23.04 1.95 -33.48
N ALA A 143 -23.73 0.85 -33.80
CA ALA A 143 -23.62 -0.40 -33.06
C ALA A 143 -22.18 -0.94 -33.12
N SER A 144 -21.59 -1.00 -34.31
CA SER A 144 -20.19 -1.43 -34.51
C SER A 144 -19.18 -0.59 -33.71
N LEU A 145 -19.31 0.74 -33.76
CA LEU A 145 -18.43 1.65 -33.03
C LEU A 145 -18.67 1.60 -31.51
N LYS A 146 -19.88 1.33 -31.05
CA LYS A 146 -20.18 1.09 -29.62
C LYS A 146 -19.49 -0.17 -29.11
N THR A 147 -19.53 -1.27 -29.87
CA THR A 147 -18.81 -2.51 -29.54
C THR A 147 -17.29 -2.29 -29.55
N LYS A 148 -16.76 -1.59 -30.56
CA LYS A 148 -15.33 -1.21 -30.58
C LYS A 148 -14.95 -0.38 -29.37
N PHE A 149 -15.79 0.56 -28.96
CA PHE A 149 -15.56 1.39 -27.78
C PHE A 149 -15.51 0.57 -26.49
N SER A 150 -16.44 -0.38 -26.29
CA SER A 150 -16.45 -1.23 -25.09
C SER A 150 -15.20 -2.11 -24.97
N HIS A 151 -14.56 -2.49 -26.08
CA HIS A 151 -13.29 -3.21 -26.05
C HIS A 151 -12.06 -2.32 -25.80
N LEU A 152 -12.19 -1.00 -25.96
CA LEU A 152 -11.11 -0.05 -25.72
C LEU A 152 -11.09 0.47 -24.27
N VAL A 153 -12.24 0.52 -23.62
CA VAL A 153 -12.33 0.81 -22.19
C VAL A 153 -11.85 -0.42 -21.43
N PRO A 154 -10.73 -0.35 -20.68
CA PRO A 154 -10.33 -1.44 -19.83
C PRO A 154 -11.51 -1.78 -18.92
N SER A 155 -11.83 -3.08 -18.76
CA SER A 155 -12.67 -3.50 -17.65
C SER A 155 -11.94 -3.06 -16.38
N ILE A 156 -12.25 -1.87 -15.88
CA ILE A 156 -11.95 -1.47 -14.51
C ILE A 156 -12.91 -2.30 -13.66
N ARG A 157 -12.69 -3.61 -13.64
CA ARG A 157 -12.86 -4.32 -12.39
C ARG A 157 -11.64 -3.90 -11.60
N PRO A 158 -11.78 -3.00 -10.61
CA PRO A 158 -10.83 -3.03 -9.54
C PRO A 158 -10.69 -4.50 -9.08
N PRO A 159 -9.51 -4.92 -8.60
CA PRO A 159 -9.40 -6.25 -8.03
C PRO A 159 -10.56 -6.44 -7.04
N PRO A 160 -11.15 -7.65 -6.92
CA PRO A 160 -12.48 -7.88 -6.32
C PRO A 160 -12.66 -7.36 -4.88
N PHE A 161 -11.60 -6.85 -4.24
CA PHE A 161 -11.60 -6.23 -2.93
C PHE A 161 -11.83 -4.70 -2.90
N ILE A 162 -11.73 -3.95 -4.01
CA ILE A 162 -11.99 -2.49 -4.00
C ILE A 162 -13.27 -2.18 -4.77
N ASN A 163 -14.41 -2.11 -4.11
CA ASN A 163 -15.60 -1.56 -4.72
C ASN A 163 -15.52 -0.02 -4.69
N ALA A 164 -15.39 0.63 -5.84
CA ALA A 164 -15.28 2.11 -5.93
C ALA A 164 -16.54 2.84 -5.38
N ASN A 165 -17.67 2.13 -5.29
CA ASN A 165 -18.92 2.63 -4.72
C ASN A 165 -19.18 2.12 -3.29
N THR A 166 -18.25 1.37 -2.68
CA THR A 166 -18.32 1.20 -1.22
C THR A 166 -17.90 2.51 -0.59
N ILE A 167 -18.80 3.12 0.18
CA ILE A 167 -18.44 4.10 1.21
C ILE A 167 -17.21 3.51 1.91
N PRO A 168 -16.05 4.20 1.96
CA PRO A 168 -14.91 3.69 2.70
C PRO A 168 -15.41 3.27 4.07
N PRO A 169 -15.21 2.00 4.49
CA PRO A 169 -15.73 1.56 5.79
C PRO A 169 -15.26 2.58 6.82
N LYS A 170 -16.14 3.03 7.72
CA LYS A 170 -15.83 4.06 8.73
C LYS A 170 -14.44 3.76 9.29
N ARG A 171 -13.47 4.61 8.96
CA ARG A 171 -12.05 4.44 9.34
C ARG A 171 -11.75 5.09 10.68
N CYS A 172 -12.80 5.42 11.43
CA CYS A 172 -12.74 6.05 12.72
C CYS A 172 -13.79 5.46 13.65
N THR A 173 -13.40 5.18 14.88
CA THR A 173 -14.28 4.83 16.00
C THR A 173 -14.11 5.89 17.09
N VAL A 174 -15.18 6.63 17.39
CA VAL A 174 -15.19 7.62 18.48
C VAL A 174 -15.84 6.98 19.70
N ILE A 175 -15.22 7.11 20.87
CA ILE A 175 -15.58 6.40 22.09
C ILE A 175 -15.61 7.39 23.26
N GLY A 176 -16.68 7.39 24.05
CA GLY A 176 -16.81 8.13 25.30
C GLY A 176 -16.87 9.65 25.14
N THR A 177 -17.22 10.17 23.95
CA THR A 177 -17.24 11.62 23.70
C THR A 177 -18.14 12.02 22.54
N ASN A 178 -18.76 13.20 22.67
CA ASN A 178 -19.51 13.91 21.63
C ASN A 178 -18.77 15.14 21.07
N ILE A 179 -17.50 15.35 21.44
CA ILE A 179 -16.69 16.49 20.99
C ILE A 179 -16.42 16.42 19.48
N VAL A 180 -16.40 15.22 18.89
CA VAL A 180 -16.06 14.99 17.49
C VAL A 180 -17.26 15.30 16.59
N ASP A 181 -17.23 16.46 15.94
CA ASP A 181 -18.26 16.88 14.98
C ASP A 181 -18.07 16.25 13.58
N ALA A 182 -18.99 16.57 12.66
CA ALA A 182 -19.00 16.03 11.30
C ALA A 182 -17.75 16.41 10.46
N ASP A 183 -17.22 17.63 10.61
CA ASP A 183 -16.00 18.04 9.91
C ASP A 183 -14.80 17.24 10.45
N MET A 184 -14.66 17.13 11.78
CA MET A 184 -13.62 16.33 12.42
C MET A 184 -13.68 14.86 12.00
N LEU A 185 -14.89 14.28 11.98
CA LEU A 185 -15.12 12.90 11.57
C LEU A 185 -14.79 12.69 10.08
N SER A 186 -15.06 13.67 9.21
CA SER A 186 -14.64 13.63 7.80
C SER A 186 -13.12 13.51 7.68
N THR A 187 -12.36 14.31 8.44
CA THR A 187 -10.89 14.21 8.47
C THR A 187 -10.41 12.86 8.97
N LEU A 188 -10.98 12.37 10.08
CA LEU A 188 -10.56 11.09 10.68
C LEU A 188 -10.88 9.91 9.75
N ASN A 189 -11.95 9.98 8.96
CA ASN A 189 -12.30 8.91 8.02
C ASN A 189 -11.39 8.79 6.79
N LEU A 190 -10.51 9.78 6.54
CA LEU A 190 -9.39 9.60 5.61
C LEU A 190 -8.47 8.46 6.07
N GLY A 191 -8.39 8.26 7.38
CA GLY A 191 -7.70 7.15 8.04
C GLY A 191 -6.22 7.43 8.33
N PRO A 192 -5.59 6.62 9.20
CA PRO A 192 -4.21 6.85 9.66
C PRO A 192 -3.14 6.81 8.58
N SER A 193 -3.39 6.11 7.46
CA SER A 193 -2.46 6.02 6.33
C SER A 193 -2.58 7.18 5.34
N PHE A 194 -3.55 8.08 5.53
CA PHE A 194 -3.71 9.24 4.65
C PHE A 194 -2.59 10.24 4.88
N SER A 195 -1.86 10.57 3.81
CA SER A 195 -0.82 11.59 3.84
C SER A 195 -1.38 12.89 3.30
N VAL A 196 -1.43 13.93 4.13
CA VAL A 196 -1.84 15.27 3.73
C VAL A 196 -0.81 15.83 2.77
N SER A 197 -1.25 16.35 1.63
CA SER A 197 -0.38 17.07 0.69
C SER A 197 0.22 18.28 1.39
N GLN A 198 1.54 18.37 1.42
CA GLN A 198 2.26 19.52 1.97
C GLN A 198 2.77 20.41 0.84
N PRO A 199 2.75 21.74 1.02
CA PRO A 199 3.42 22.63 0.08
C PRO A 199 4.92 22.34 0.09
N VAL A 200 5.55 22.42 -1.08
CA VAL A 200 7.02 22.37 -1.16
C VAL A 200 7.57 23.71 -0.67
N THR A 201 8.13 23.69 0.52
CA THR A 201 8.76 24.85 1.17
C THR A 201 10.27 24.73 1.12
N GLN A 202 11.00 25.79 1.49
CA GLN A 202 12.46 25.70 1.67
C GLN A 202 12.85 24.59 2.66
N ASN A 203 12.10 24.44 3.76
CA ASN A 203 12.32 23.36 4.72
C ASN A 203 12.16 21.96 4.08
N THR A 204 11.22 21.80 3.14
CA THR A 204 11.05 20.55 2.38
C THR A 204 12.28 20.28 1.51
N ILE A 205 12.77 21.31 0.83
CA ILE A 205 13.98 21.22 -0.02
C ILE A 205 15.19 20.86 0.84
N ASP A 206 15.38 21.52 1.98
CA ASP A 206 16.47 21.25 2.91
C ASP A 206 16.41 19.81 3.45
N ALA A 207 15.22 19.31 3.81
CA ALA A 207 15.03 17.93 4.25
C ALA A 207 15.39 16.91 3.15
N VAL A 208 15.03 17.19 1.90
CA VAL A 208 15.42 16.37 0.74
C VAL A 208 16.93 16.39 0.56
N LEU A 209 17.56 17.56 0.60
CA LEU A 209 19.02 17.69 0.50
C LEU A 209 19.75 16.94 1.62
N CYS A 210 19.31 17.10 2.87
CA CYS A 210 19.84 16.33 4.00
C CYS A 210 19.69 14.82 3.76
N SER A 211 18.59 14.36 3.18
CA SER A 211 18.38 12.94 2.86
C SER A 211 19.30 12.45 1.76
N VAL A 212 19.55 13.26 0.73
CA VAL A 212 20.55 12.97 -0.31
C VAL A 212 21.95 12.89 0.29
N GLN A 213 22.31 13.80 1.21
CA GLN A 213 23.61 13.76 1.88
C GLN A 213 23.76 12.54 2.80
N LYS A 214 22.70 12.13 3.51
CA LYS A 214 22.68 10.87 4.27
C LYS A 214 22.88 9.65 3.35
N PHE A 215 22.18 9.62 2.22
CA PHE A 215 22.35 8.56 1.22
C PHE A 215 23.78 8.54 0.65
N ALA A 216 24.33 9.71 0.29
CA ALA A 216 25.69 9.86 -0.20
C ALA A 216 26.73 9.39 0.83
N HIS A 217 26.54 9.74 2.10
CA HIS A 217 27.38 9.28 3.20
C HIS A 217 27.41 7.76 3.30
N GLU A 218 26.24 7.09 3.31
CA GLU A 218 26.17 5.64 3.38
C GLU A 218 26.75 4.96 2.13
N LEU A 219 26.50 5.53 0.94
CA LEU A 219 27.02 4.98 -0.31
C LEU A 219 28.55 5.05 -0.38
N ARG A 220 29.16 6.17 0.03
CA ARG A 220 30.62 6.31 0.11
C ARG A 220 31.21 5.32 1.11
N TRP A 221 30.60 5.14 2.29
CA TRP A 221 31.03 4.13 3.27
C TRP A 221 30.93 2.71 2.73
N ARG A 222 29.89 2.39 1.95
CA ARG A 222 29.78 1.09 1.29
C ARG A 222 30.83 0.88 0.21
N HIS A 223 31.23 1.93 -0.51
CA HIS A 223 32.26 1.84 -1.54
C HIS A 223 33.67 1.66 -0.97
N HIS A 224 34.00 2.39 0.11
CA HIS A 224 35.28 2.25 0.82
C HIS A 224 35.38 0.95 1.64
N ARG A 225 34.29 0.21 1.79
CA ARG A 225 34.34 -1.18 2.25
C ARG A 225 34.68 -2.03 1.04
N GLU A 226 35.92 -2.51 0.98
CA GLU A 226 36.35 -3.44 -0.06
C GLU A 226 35.41 -4.66 -0.14
N PRO A 227 35.25 -5.29 -1.32
CA PRO A 227 34.54 -6.55 -1.48
C PRO A 227 35.42 -7.70 -1.00
N THR A 228 35.92 -7.64 0.23
CA THR A 228 36.35 -8.86 0.92
C THR A 228 35.11 -9.48 1.50
N VAL A 229 34.96 -10.80 1.37
CA VAL A 229 33.91 -11.58 2.04
C VAL A 229 33.92 -11.15 3.51
N LEU A 230 32.98 -10.26 3.88
CA LEU A 230 32.91 -9.79 5.25
C LEU A 230 32.74 -11.04 6.10
N ASP A 231 33.58 -11.22 7.12
CA ASP A 231 33.27 -12.22 8.12
C ASP A 231 31.84 -11.96 8.65
N ARG A 232 31.17 -13.01 9.11
CA ARG A 232 29.75 -12.90 9.49
C ARG A 232 29.54 -11.86 10.61
N SER A 233 30.54 -11.65 11.47
CA SER A 233 30.55 -10.60 12.50
C SER A 233 30.50 -9.19 11.89
N THR A 234 31.30 -8.90 10.87
CA THR A 234 31.32 -7.60 10.18
C THR A 234 30.07 -7.40 9.33
N THR A 235 29.52 -8.49 8.75
CA THR A 235 28.21 -8.47 8.08
C THR A 235 27.08 -8.16 9.07
N LEU A 236 27.09 -8.79 10.25
CA LEU A 236 26.14 -8.51 11.30
C LEU A 236 26.23 -7.05 11.77
N MET A 237 27.45 -6.54 11.97
CA MET A 237 27.69 -5.14 12.30
C MET A 237 27.19 -4.22 11.18
N SER A 238 27.47 -4.51 9.92
CA SER A 238 27.00 -3.66 8.83
C SER A 238 25.47 -3.66 8.69
N SER A 239 24.79 -4.73 9.11
CA SER A 239 23.32 -4.86 9.07
C SER A 239 22.58 -4.23 10.24
N MET A 240 23.26 -3.82 11.31
CA MET A 240 22.64 -3.18 12.47
C MET A 240 21.86 -1.92 12.05
N PRO A 241 20.54 -1.85 12.31
CA PRO A 241 19.70 -0.72 11.91
C PRO A 241 19.87 0.50 12.83
N PHE A 242 20.80 0.46 13.78
CA PHE A 242 21.00 1.49 14.80
C PHE A 242 22.04 2.52 14.36
N PRO A 243 21.81 3.82 14.65
CA PRO A 243 22.78 4.87 14.42
C PRO A 243 24.12 4.54 15.08
N LYS A 244 25.23 4.86 14.39
CA LYS A 244 26.57 4.77 14.97
C LYS A 244 26.72 5.84 16.05
N SER A 245 27.56 5.56 17.06
CA SER A 245 27.90 6.53 18.10
C SER A 245 28.62 7.75 17.55
N ASN A 246 29.45 7.56 16.51
CA ASN A 246 30.20 8.62 15.85
C ASN A 246 29.88 8.64 14.35
N ILE A 247 29.75 9.85 13.79
CA ILE A 247 29.60 10.08 12.35
C ILE A 247 30.97 10.51 11.82
N SER A 248 31.63 9.63 11.07
CA SER A 248 32.87 9.93 10.36
C SER A 248 32.58 10.22 8.90
N VAL A 249 33.08 11.33 8.37
CA VAL A 249 32.90 11.70 6.95
C VAL A 249 33.75 10.76 6.09
N PRO A 250 33.14 9.94 5.21
CA PRO A 250 33.90 9.09 4.30
C PRO A 250 34.61 9.94 3.24
N LYS A 251 35.76 9.48 2.75
CA LYS A 251 36.47 10.18 1.67
C LYS A 251 35.57 10.26 0.42
N PRO A 252 35.64 11.34 -0.39
CA PRO A 252 34.97 11.39 -1.68
C PRO A 252 35.37 10.21 -2.55
N VAL A 253 34.43 9.70 -3.35
CA VAL A 253 34.66 8.59 -4.29
C VAL A 253 34.55 9.14 -5.71
N PRO A 254 35.66 9.37 -6.44
CA PRO A 254 35.66 10.06 -7.73
C PRO A 254 34.57 9.59 -8.74
N PRO A 255 34.30 8.28 -8.93
CA PRO A 255 33.26 7.84 -9.86
C PRO A 255 31.82 8.04 -9.35
N LEU A 256 31.61 8.27 -8.04
CA LEU A 256 30.29 8.48 -7.43
C LEU A 256 29.92 9.96 -7.32
N GLU A 257 30.89 10.85 -7.11
CA GLU A 257 30.60 12.28 -6.87
C GLU A 257 29.77 12.93 -8.00
N PRO A 258 30.06 12.73 -9.30
CA PRO A 258 29.23 13.28 -10.36
C PRO A 258 27.78 12.76 -10.34
N LYS A 259 27.57 11.49 -9.97
CA LYS A 259 26.24 10.87 -9.89
C LYS A 259 25.43 11.40 -8.72
N ILE A 260 26.07 11.62 -7.57
CA ILE A 260 25.44 12.20 -6.37
C ILE A 260 25.04 13.65 -6.66
N THR A 261 25.93 14.43 -7.28
CA THR A 261 25.64 15.82 -7.68
C THR A 261 24.50 15.87 -8.69
N ALA A 262 24.50 15.01 -9.71
CA ALA A 262 23.42 14.93 -10.67
C ALA A 262 22.07 14.58 -10.01
N LEU A 263 22.05 13.65 -9.06
CA LEU A 263 20.86 13.32 -8.27
C LEU A 263 20.36 14.53 -7.47
N GLN A 264 21.27 15.23 -6.78
CA GLN A 264 20.95 16.43 -6.01
C GLN A 264 20.33 17.52 -6.90
N LEU A 265 20.96 17.83 -8.04
CA LEU A 265 20.47 18.84 -8.99
C LEU A 265 19.11 18.46 -9.59
N ASN A 266 18.93 17.19 -9.96
CA ASN A 266 17.66 16.70 -10.49
C ASN A 266 16.53 16.82 -9.46
N LEU A 267 16.78 16.45 -8.20
CA LEU A 267 15.80 16.60 -7.13
C LEU A 267 15.48 18.07 -6.87
N LEU A 268 16.49 18.95 -6.79
CA LEU A 268 16.27 20.39 -6.64
C LEU A 268 15.40 20.95 -7.77
N ARG A 269 15.67 20.57 -9.02
CA ARG A 269 14.87 21.00 -10.17
C ARG A 269 13.41 20.55 -10.06
N ILE A 270 13.17 19.30 -9.65
CA ILE A 270 11.82 18.75 -9.45
C ILE A 270 11.08 19.53 -8.35
N TYR A 271 11.69 19.69 -7.18
CA TYR A 271 11.05 20.37 -6.05
C TYR A 271 10.86 21.87 -6.30
N ASN A 272 11.79 22.56 -6.95
CA ASN A 272 11.64 23.97 -7.35
C ASN A 272 10.56 24.18 -8.42
N THR A 273 10.27 23.15 -9.23
CA THR A 273 9.14 23.20 -10.17
C THR A 273 7.83 22.96 -9.43
N ALA A 274 7.81 22.01 -8.49
CA ALA A 274 6.64 21.66 -7.70
C ALA A 274 6.24 22.74 -6.66
N SER A 275 7.18 23.57 -6.19
CA SER A 275 6.90 24.66 -5.24
C SER A 275 6.00 25.77 -5.80
N LYS A 276 5.84 25.85 -7.12
CA LYS A 276 5.04 26.89 -7.79
C LYS A 276 3.53 26.64 -7.73
N ALA A 277 3.08 25.41 -7.47
CA ALA A 277 1.66 25.07 -7.45
C ALA A 277 1.37 24.04 -6.36
N HIS A 278 0.81 24.50 -5.24
CA HIS A 278 0.30 23.61 -4.20
C HIS A 278 -1.17 23.28 -4.47
N VAL A 279 -1.48 22.00 -4.65
CA VAL A 279 -2.85 21.47 -4.73
C VAL A 279 -3.10 20.66 -3.47
N SER A 280 -4.09 21.07 -2.67
CA SER A 280 -4.48 20.31 -1.49
C SER A 280 -5.22 19.04 -1.91
N ASN A 281 -4.86 17.91 -1.30
CA ASN A 281 -5.61 16.66 -1.43
C ASN A 281 -6.74 16.50 -0.39
N MET A 282 -7.12 17.59 0.29
CA MET A 282 -8.19 17.61 1.29
C MET A 282 -9.36 18.49 0.82
N THR A 283 -10.58 18.11 1.17
CA THR A 283 -11.75 18.97 1.03
C THR A 283 -11.74 20.11 2.05
N VAL A 284 -12.56 21.14 1.84
CA VAL A 284 -12.70 22.27 2.78
C VAL A 284 -13.18 21.78 4.16
N ALA A 285 -14.07 20.79 4.19
CA ALA A 285 -14.58 20.18 5.42
C ALA A 285 -13.48 19.44 6.18
N GLU A 286 -12.70 18.60 5.50
CA GLU A 286 -11.58 17.86 6.10
C GLU A 286 -10.48 18.81 6.60
N ALA A 287 -10.20 19.89 5.88
CA ALA A 287 -9.20 20.87 6.30
C ALA A 287 -9.68 21.65 7.55
N ARG A 288 -10.98 21.99 7.64
CA ARG A 288 -11.56 22.54 8.87
C ARG A 288 -11.50 21.52 10.00
N GLY A 289 -11.89 20.29 9.76
CA GLY A 289 -11.87 19.20 10.74
C GLY A 289 -10.47 18.99 11.33
N LEU A 290 -9.42 19.00 10.50
CA LEU A 290 -8.03 18.90 10.96
C LEU A 290 -7.67 20.05 11.92
N ARG A 291 -8.04 21.29 11.58
CA ARG A 291 -7.79 22.44 12.46
C ARG A 291 -8.54 22.30 13.79
N LYS A 292 -9.79 21.83 13.77
CA LYS A 292 -10.57 21.59 14.98
C LYS A 292 -9.95 20.48 15.85
N LEU A 293 -9.53 19.37 15.25
CA LEU A 293 -8.85 18.26 15.93
C LEU A 293 -7.55 18.70 16.62
N ILE A 294 -6.76 19.56 15.96
CA ILE A 294 -5.54 20.14 16.55
C ILE A 294 -5.86 20.99 17.78
N ARG A 295 -6.96 21.77 17.77
CA ARG A 295 -7.37 22.60 18.91
C ARG A 295 -7.77 21.78 20.14
N VAL A 296 -8.37 20.61 19.94
CA VAL A 296 -8.79 19.71 21.04
C VAL A 296 -7.80 18.59 21.33
N LYS A 297 -6.58 18.66 20.79
CA LYS A 297 -5.52 17.63 20.98
C LYS A 297 -5.15 17.35 22.43
N ASP A 298 -5.43 18.30 23.33
CA ASP A 298 -5.12 18.18 24.74
C ASP A 298 -6.23 17.48 25.52
N GLN A 299 -7.44 17.41 24.97
CA GLN A 299 -8.61 16.73 25.55
C GLN A 299 -8.78 15.31 24.99
N LEU A 300 -8.51 15.12 23.69
CA LEU A 300 -8.71 13.85 22.99
C LEU A 300 -7.39 13.10 22.76
N ARG A 301 -7.49 11.78 22.81
CA ARG A 301 -6.46 10.82 22.41
C ARG A 301 -6.81 10.28 21.02
N TYR A 302 -5.87 10.37 20.09
CA TYR A 302 -5.98 9.79 18.74
C TYR A 302 -5.03 8.60 18.58
N THR A 303 -5.55 7.38 18.48
CA THR A 303 -4.78 6.13 18.30
C THR A 303 -5.21 5.38 17.06
N VAL A 304 -4.52 4.28 16.75
CA VAL A 304 -4.99 3.28 15.78
C VAL A 304 -5.59 2.11 16.56
N GLY A 305 -6.67 1.52 16.05
CA GLY A 305 -7.26 0.33 16.63
C GLY A 305 -6.40 -0.93 16.42
N ASP A 306 -6.57 -1.94 17.26
CA ASP A 306 -5.74 -3.17 17.27
C ASP A 306 -5.70 -3.92 15.93
N LYS A 307 -6.85 -4.04 15.25
CA LYS A 307 -7.01 -4.86 14.03
C LYS A 307 -7.63 -4.15 12.84
N CYS A 308 -8.26 -2.99 13.05
CA CYS A 308 -9.05 -2.33 12.01
C CYS A 308 -8.27 -1.28 11.19
N GLY A 309 -7.04 -0.96 11.56
CA GLY A 309 -6.21 0.04 10.87
C GLY A 309 -6.80 1.46 10.84
N GLY A 310 -7.96 1.67 11.45
CA GLY A 310 -8.65 2.96 11.57
C GLY A 310 -8.26 3.71 12.84
N PHE A 311 -8.60 5.00 12.88
CA PHE A 311 -8.47 5.81 14.07
C PHE A 311 -9.40 5.33 15.18
N VAL A 312 -8.93 5.42 16.41
CA VAL A 312 -9.76 5.39 17.62
C VAL A 312 -9.57 6.72 18.33
N VAL A 313 -10.68 7.37 18.66
CA VAL A 313 -10.69 8.68 19.31
C VAL A 313 -11.47 8.57 20.61
N MET A 314 -10.85 8.97 21.72
CA MET A 314 -11.50 8.98 23.04
C MET A 314 -10.94 10.10 23.92
N PRO A 315 -11.62 10.50 25.00
CA PRO A 315 -11.04 11.41 25.99
C PRO A 315 -9.73 10.87 26.56
N LYS A 316 -8.73 11.73 26.75
CA LYS A 316 -7.47 11.33 27.42
C LYS A 316 -7.70 10.80 28.83
N VAL A 317 -8.71 11.31 29.54
CA VAL A 317 -9.08 10.84 30.88
C VAL A 317 -9.51 9.37 30.82
N MET A 318 -10.33 9.00 29.83
CA MET A 318 -10.77 7.62 29.61
C MET A 318 -9.60 6.71 29.21
N ASP A 319 -8.72 7.14 28.29
CA ASP A 319 -7.50 6.39 27.91
C ASP A 319 -6.60 6.10 29.12
N LYS A 320 -6.44 7.10 30.00
CA LYS A 320 -5.69 6.95 31.24
C LYS A 320 -6.36 5.99 32.22
N GLU A 321 -7.68 6.05 32.36
CA GLU A 321 -8.44 5.17 33.24
C GLU A 321 -8.36 3.70 32.79
N LEU A 322 -8.56 3.46 31.49
CA LEU A 322 -8.37 2.14 30.88
C LEU A 322 -6.97 1.58 31.15
N THR A 323 -5.95 2.44 31.04
CA THR A 323 -4.58 2.02 31.31
C THR A 323 -4.33 1.75 32.79
N ARG A 324 -4.84 2.59 33.69
CA ARG A 324 -4.73 2.36 35.15
C ARG A 324 -5.37 1.05 35.57
N MET A 325 -6.56 0.75 35.07
CA MET A 325 -7.26 -0.52 35.30
C MET A 325 -6.45 -1.72 34.80
N ALA A 326 -5.77 -1.60 33.66
CA ALA A 326 -4.89 -2.66 33.17
C ALA A 326 -3.63 -2.82 34.04
N LEU A 327 -3.07 -1.71 34.54
CA LEU A 327 -1.89 -1.71 35.40
C LEU A 327 -2.18 -2.08 36.86
N SER A 328 -3.44 -2.08 37.30
CA SER A 328 -3.84 -2.52 38.64
C SER A 328 -3.84 -4.05 38.81
N ASP A 329 -3.66 -4.82 37.74
CA ASP A 329 -3.47 -6.26 37.83
C ASP A 329 -2.10 -6.57 38.48
N ALA A 330 -2.12 -6.74 39.80
CA ALA A 330 -0.95 -7.04 40.61
C ALA A 330 -0.30 -8.40 40.28
N THR A 331 -0.97 -9.28 39.52
CA THR A 331 -0.39 -10.54 39.04
C THR A 331 0.55 -10.33 37.84
N VAL A 332 0.38 -9.22 37.11
CA VAL A 332 1.16 -8.90 35.89
C VAL A 332 2.11 -7.73 36.12
N TYR A 333 1.66 -6.68 36.81
CA TYR A 333 2.40 -5.42 36.96
C TYR A 333 2.62 -5.05 38.43
N GLU A 334 3.63 -4.23 38.67
CA GLU A 334 3.93 -3.65 39.98
C GLU A 334 4.53 -2.25 39.81
N GLU A 335 4.13 -1.30 40.65
CA GLU A 335 4.71 0.05 40.67
C GLU A 335 6.15 -0.01 41.20
N THR A 336 7.06 0.75 40.60
CA THR A 336 8.47 0.76 40.96
C THR A 336 9.05 2.16 40.84
N THR A 337 10.37 2.29 40.87
CA THR A 337 11.05 3.57 40.88
C THR A 337 11.97 3.77 39.68
N ARG A 338 12.34 5.02 39.44
CA ARG A 338 13.42 5.37 38.52
C ARG A 338 14.74 4.69 38.89
N ARG A 339 15.05 4.55 40.19
CA ARG A 339 16.26 3.87 40.68
C ARG A 339 16.30 2.41 40.23
N THR A 340 15.16 1.71 40.27
CA THR A 340 15.04 0.33 39.77
C THR A 340 15.33 0.27 38.27
N PHE A 341 14.77 1.19 37.48
CA PHE A 341 15.06 1.30 36.05
C PHE A 341 16.57 1.49 35.79
N ASP A 342 17.20 2.42 36.50
CA ASP A 342 18.63 2.72 36.32
C ASP A 342 19.51 1.53 36.73
N SER A 343 19.17 0.85 37.85
CA SER A 343 19.88 -0.33 38.33
C SER A 343 19.79 -1.50 37.35
N LEU A 344 18.59 -1.89 36.91
CA LEU A 344 18.39 -2.97 35.94
C LEU A 344 19.02 -2.63 34.58
N SER A 345 18.95 -1.36 34.15
CA SER A 345 19.63 -0.91 32.94
C SER A 345 21.14 -1.08 33.08
N GLN A 346 21.72 -0.71 34.23
CA GLN A 346 23.14 -0.86 34.47
C GLN A 346 23.57 -2.33 34.52
N GLN A 347 22.81 -3.18 35.20
CA GLN A 347 23.05 -4.63 35.23
C GLN A 347 23.06 -5.21 33.81
N LEU A 348 22.06 -4.90 32.99
CA LEU A 348 22.01 -5.35 31.60
C LEU A 348 23.25 -4.88 30.80
N ARG A 349 23.67 -3.62 30.96
CA ARG A 349 24.89 -3.12 30.29
C ARG A 349 26.13 -3.88 30.73
N THR A 350 26.26 -4.18 32.02
CA THR A 350 27.38 -4.95 32.56
C THR A 350 27.39 -6.37 31.99
N THR A 351 26.25 -7.06 31.97
CA THR A 351 26.12 -8.40 31.37
C THR A 351 26.46 -8.40 29.88
N ILE A 352 25.96 -7.42 29.12
CA ILE A 352 26.28 -7.28 27.69
C ILE A 352 27.79 -7.10 27.50
N ARG A 353 28.43 -6.26 28.33
CA ARG A 353 29.87 -6.01 28.24
C ARG A 353 30.67 -7.25 28.63
N SER A 354 30.35 -7.94 29.72
CA SER A 354 31.12 -9.10 30.18
C SER A 354 31.10 -10.23 29.16
N ILE A 355 29.97 -10.45 28.48
CA ILE A 355 29.79 -11.57 27.55
C ILE A 355 30.25 -11.21 26.13
N LEU A 356 29.85 -10.07 25.59
CA LEU A 356 30.05 -9.77 24.16
C LEU A 356 31.38 -9.10 23.85
N PHE A 357 32.15 -8.66 24.85
CA PHE A 357 33.43 -7.97 24.61
C PHE A 357 34.44 -8.87 23.88
N SER A 358 34.58 -10.12 24.32
CA SER A 358 35.48 -11.10 23.69
C SER A 358 35.01 -11.51 22.28
N LYS A 359 33.70 -11.47 22.01
CA LYS A 359 33.10 -11.94 20.75
C LYS A 359 33.06 -10.86 19.66
N MET A 360 32.91 -9.59 20.05
CA MET A 360 32.59 -8.50 19.13
C MET A 360 33.51 -7.27 19.27
N GLY A 361 34.39 -7.28 20.27
CA GLY A 361 35.27 -6.16 20.61
C GLY A 361 34.54 -4.91 21.11
N VAL A 362 35.34 -3.94 21.54
CA VAL A 362 34.86 -2.66 22.12
C VAL A 362 33.85 -1.96 21.19
N LYS A 363 34.18 -1.86 19.91
CA LYS A 363 33.36 -1.14 18.91
C LYS A 363 32.02 -1.85 18.66
N GLY A 364 31.99 -3.18 18.63
CA GLY A 364 30.76 -3.95 18.46
C GLY A 364 29.83 -3.81 19.67
N VAL A 365 30.37 -3.98 20.87
CA VAL A 365 29.61 -3.84 22.12
C VAL A 365 29.08 -2.41 22.32
N ALA A 366 29.88 -1.39 22.01
CA ALA A 366 29.45 0.01 22.09
C ALA A 366 28.23 0.32 21.18
N ARG A 367 28.00 -0.47 20.13
CA ARG A 367 26.80 -0.34 19.29
C ARG A 367 25.57 -0.99 19.90
N LEU A 368 25.72 -1.96 20.79
CA LEU A 368 24.61 -2.65 21.46
C LEU A 368 24.24 -1.98 22.79
N VAL A 369 25.19 -1.34 23.46
CA VAL A 369 24.96 -0.65 24.72
C VAL A 369 24.42 0.76 24.48
N VAL A 370 23.33 1.12 25.17
CA VAL A 370 22.78 2.48 25.18
C VAL A 370 23.14 3.15 26.51
N ASN A 371 23.99 4.19 26.45
CA ASN A 371 24.43 4.93 27.63
C ASN A 371 23.28 5.74 28.27
N SER A 372 22.44 6.36 27.42
CA SER A 372 21.31 7.19 27.84
C SER A 372 19.99 6.64 27.27
N PRO A 373 19.48 5.51 27.78
CA PRO A 373 18.32 4.85 27.20
C PRO A 373 17.05 5.65 27.46
N VAL A 374 16.14 5.65 26.47
CA VAL A 374 14.77 6.11 26.65
C VAL A 374 14.06 5.15 27.59
N VAL A 375 13.34 5.65 28.59
CA VAL A 375 12.52 4.77 29.44
C VAL A 375 11.40 4.19 28.58
N PRO A 376 11.23 2.86 28.51
CA PRO A 376 10.11 2.25 27.81
C PRO A 376 8.78 2.84 28.27
N THR A 377 7.81 2.99 27.37
CA THR A 377 6.51 3.60 27.68
C THR A 377 5.37 2.67 27.38
N TYR A 378 4.36 2.66 28.25
CA TYR A 378 3.15 1.89 28.03
C TYR A 378 2.14 2.70 27.21
N TYR A 379 1.49 2.04 26.25
CA TYR A 379 0.26 2.50 25.61
C TYR A 379 -0.64 1.33 25.26
N SER A 380 -1.92 1.60 25.09
CA SER A 380 -2.93 0.59 24.76
C SER A 380 -3.51 0.80 23.36
N LEU A 381 -3.73 -0.30 22.63
CA LEU A 381 -4.51 -0.31 21.40
C LEU A 381 -5.91 -0.81 21.68
N THR A 382 -6.94 -0.05 21.30
CA THR A 382 -8.34 -0.44 21.56
C THR A 382 -8.76 -1.57 20.63
N LYS A 383 -9.35 -2.63 21.17
CA LYS A 383 -9.91 -3.76 20.41
C LYS A 383 -11.34 -3.45 19.99
N THR A 384 -11.49 -2.53 19.04
CA THR A 384 -12.81 -2.12 18.51
C THR A 384 -13.67 -3.29 18.03
N HIS A 385 -13.06 -4.34 17.47
CA HIS A 385 -13.72 -5.58 17.05
C HIS A 385 -14.28 -6.45 18.20
N LYS A 386 -14.03 -6.09 19.46
CA LYS A 386 -14.59 -6.72 20.67
C LYS A 386 -15.67 -5.87 21.32
N ILE A 387 -15.95 -4.67 20.80
CA ILE A 387 -17.07 -3.84 21.24
C ILE A 387 -18.34 -4.37 20.58
N GLY A 388 -19.42 -4.51 21.36
CA GLY A 388 -20.70 -5.00 20.86
C GLY A 388 -21.26 -4.13 19.73
N ILE A 389 -21.88 -4.76 18.72
CA ILE A 389 -22.38 -4.08 17.51
C ILE A 389 -23.40 -2.97 17.86
N ASN A 390 -24.20 -3.18 18.92
CA ASN A 390 -25.22 -2.23 19.38
C ASN A 390 -24.77 -1.39 20.60
N ALA A 391 -23.48 -1.38 20.92
CA ALA A 391 -22.99 -0.61 22.06
C ALA A 391 -23.15 0.90 21.79
N ASP A 392 -23.70 1.61 22.78
CA ASP A 392 -23.68 3.07 22.79
C ASP A 392 -22.24 3.53 23.04
N LEU A 393 -21.52 3.86 21.96
CA LEU A 393 -20.12 4.28 22.03
C LEU A 393 -19.94 5.61 22.76
N GLU A 394 -20.96 6.45 22.89
CA GLU A 394 -20.86 7.72 23.62
C GLU A 394 -20.88 7.47 25.13
N ARG A 395 -21.65 6.47 25.58
CA ARG A 395 -21.86 6.14 27.00
C ARG A 395 -21.22 4.83 27.46
N ILE A 396 -20.38 4.22 26.63
CA ILE A 396 -19.73 2.94 26.93
C ILE A 396 -18.87 3.03 28.20
N SER A 397 -18.99 2.01 29.05
CA SER A 397 -18.16 1.89 30.24
C SER A 397 -16.73 1.47 29.88
N VAL A 398 -15.76 1.94 30.67
CA VAL A 398 -14.35 1.50 30.53
C VAL A 398 -14.19 -0.01 30.69
N ASN A 399 -15.05 -0.67 31.46
CA ASN A 399 -15.00 -2.12 31.70
C ASN A 399 -15.32 -2.95 30.44
N ASP A 400 -16.11 -2.37 29.53
CA ASP A 400 -16.54 -3.00 28.28
C ASP A 400 -15.52 -2.81 27.16
N ILE A 401 -14.55 -1.92 27.35
CA ILE A 401 -13.49 -1.66 26.37
C ILE A 401 -12.31 -2.58 26.65
N LYS A 402 -12.05 -3.50 25.72
CA LYS A 402 -10.83 -4.33 25.76
C LYS A 402 -9.69 -3.65 25.03
N THR A 403 -8.49 -3.74 25.59
CA THR A 403 -7.27 -3.16 25.01
C THR A 403 -6.20 -4.23 24.77
N ARG A 404 -5.21 -3.91 23.93
CA ARG A 404 -3.94 -4.62 23.81
C ARG A 404 -2.84 -3.76 24.44
N PRO A 405 -2.19 -4.22 25.52
CA PRO A 405 -1.09 -3.48 26.15
C PRO A 405 0.16 -3.54 25.26
N ILE A 406 0.83 -2.41 25.05
CA ILE A 406 2.13 -2.34 24.37
C ILE A 406 3.09 -1.55 25.25
N ILE A 407 4.25 -2.16 25.54
CA ILE A 407 5.39 -1.47 26.16
C ILE A 407 6.39 -1.18 25.05
N SER A 408 6.49 0.08 24.63
CA SER A 408 7.46 0.50 23.61
C SER A 408 8.88 0.46 24.17
N CYS A 409 9.67 -0.52 23.73
CA CYS A 409 11.08 -0.63 24.09
C CYS A 409 12.02 0.14 23.14
N CYS A 410 11.48 0.91 22.17
CA CYS A 410 12.28 1.63 21.18
C CYS A 410 13.23 2.63 21.84
N GLY A 411 14.53 2.53 21.53
CA GLY A 411 15.57 3.36 22.16
C GLY A 411 15.83 3.06 23.64
N GLY A 412 15.16 2.05 24.20
CA GLY A 412 15.35 1.60 25.58
C GLY A 412 16.57 0.71 25.78
N PRO A 413 16.82 0.27 27.02
CA PRO A 413 18.01 -0.49 27.38
C PRO A 413 18.07 -1.86 26.69
N THR A 414 16.91 -2.47 26.40
CA THR A 414 16.80 -3.80 25.79
C THR A 414 16.72 -3.79 24.26
N ASP A 415 16.51 -2.63 23.61
CA ASP A 415 16.20 -2.54 22.17
C ASP A 415 17.25 -3.23 21.30
N ARG A 416 18.52 -2.83 21.48
CA ARG A 416 19.63 -3.24 20.60
C ARG A 416 20.10 -4.67 20.87
N ILE A 417 20.15 -5.08 22.13
CA ILE A 417 20.49 -6.46 22.50
C ILE A 417 19.39 -7.43 22.06
N SER A 418 18.12 -7.04 22.18
CA SER A 418 17.01 -7.87 21.68
C SER A 418 17.09 -8.06 20.18
N TRP A 419 17.47 -7.02 19.42
CA TRP A 419 17.72 -7.16 17.98
C TRP A 419 18.83 -8.17 17.67
N LEU A 420 19.94 -8.13 18.42
CA LEU A 420 21.04 -9.08 18.24
C LEU A 420 20.55 -10.51 18.48
N LEU A 421 19.94 -10.75 19.64
CA LEU A 421 19.47 -12.07 20.03
C LEU A 421 18.42 -12.62 19.04
N VAL A 422 17.50 -11.79 18.55
CA VAL A 422 16.58 -12.17 17.46
C VAL A 422 17.34 -12.54 16.19
N LYS A 423 18.35 -11.77 15.80
CA LYS A 423 19.16 -12.09 14.60
C LYS A 423 19.91 -13.40 14.72
N LEU A 424 20.39 -13.74 15.91
CA LEU A 424 21.10 -14.99 16.16
C LEU A 424 20.16 -16.19 16.23
N LEU A 425 18.99 -16.03 16.87
CA LEU A 425 18.15 -17.16 17.27
C LEU A 425 16.92 -17.38 16.36
N SER A 426 16.43 -16.35 15.64
CA SER A 426 15.29 -16.53 14.72
C SER A 426 15.49 -17.55 13.59
N PRO A 427 16.72 -17.83 13.09
CA PRO A 427 16.94 -18.93 12.16
C PRO A 427 16.50 -20.31 12.69
N LEU A 428 16.43 -20.49 14.02
CA LEU A 428 15.94 -21.73 14.64
C LEU A 428 14.45 -21.95 14.41
N LEU A 429 13.67 -20.89 14.14
CA LEU A 429 12.23 -20.98 13.96
C LEU A 429 11.81 -21.78 12.73
N LYS A 430 12.73 -22.10 11.80
CA LYS A 430 12.46 -23.03 10.70
C LYS A 430 12.28 -24.48 11.18
N TYR A 431 12.75 -24.82 12.38
CA TYR A 431 12.59 -26.14 12.99
C TYR A 431 11.34 -26.24 13.86
N VAL A 432 10.60 -25.15 14.04
CA VAL A 432 9.29 -25.18 14.71
C VAL A 432 8.26 -25.61 13.68
N GLY A 433 7.84 -26.87 13.73
CA GLY A 433 7.01 -27.49 12.67
C GLY A 433 5.64 -26.82 12.47
N ALA A 434 5.07 -26.23 13.51
CA ALA A 434 3.79 -25.51 13.44
C ALA A 434 3.95 -24.00 13.13
N HIS A 435 5.17 -23.51 12.94
CA HIS A 435 5.42 -22.09 12.66
C HIS A 435 5.15 -21.79 11.18
N ILE A 436 4.16 -20.92 10.95
CA ILE A 436 3.77 -20.47 9.61
C ILE A 436 4.19 -19.01 9.46
N VAL A 437 4.93 -18.72 8.38
CA VAL A 437 5.62 -17.42 8.21
C VAL A 437 4.70 -16.35 7.62
N ASN A 438 3.80 -16.73 6.71
CA ASN A 438 2.93 -15.82 5.99
C ASN A 438 1.56 -16.46 5.67
N VAL A 439 0.65 -15.65 5.10
CA VAL A 439 -0.73 -16.08 4.81
C VAL A 439 -0.76 -17.07 3.66
N GLU A 440 0.14 -16.92 2.69
CA GLU A 440 0.26 -17.80 1.54
C GLU A 440 0.65 -19.23 1.96
N ASP A 441 1.62 -19.36 2.87
CA ASP A 441 2.05 -20.63 3.46
C ASP A 441 0.93 -21.28 4.28
N PHE A 442 0.11 -20.47 4.97
CA PHE A 442 -1.06 -20.97 5.70
C PHE A 442 -2.10 -21.55 4.74
N ILE A 443 -2.46 -20.80 3.70
CA ILE A 443 -3.43 -21.25 2.69
C ILE A 443 -2.94 -22.54 2.03
N ALA A 444 -1.68 -22.56 1.58
CA ALA A 444 -1.09 -23.75 0.97
C ALA A 444 -1.08 -24.96 1.91
N ALA A 445 -0.83 -24.75 3.21
CA ALA A 445 -0.87 -25.83 4.20
C ALA A 445 -2.28 -26.38 4.42
N VAL A 446 -3.31 -25.53 4.41
CA VAL A 446 -4.72 -25.94 4.54
C VAL A 446 -5.20 -26.64 3.27
N GLU A 447 -4.91 -26.10 2.09
CA GLU A 447 -5.29 -26.67 0.79
C GLU A 447 -4.60 -28.02 0.53
N GLY A 448 -3.36 -28.18 0.98
CA GLY A 448 -2.64 -29.45 0.90
C GLY A 448 -3.09 -30.51 1.91
N CYS A 449 -3.96 -30.16 2.87
CA CYS A 449 -4.42 -31.10 3.90
C CYS A 449 -5.60 -31.92 3.39
N GLN A 450 -5.37 -33.22 3.11
CA GLN A 450 -6.45 -34.14 2.76
C GLN A 450 -7.23 -34.53 4.02
N MET A 451 -8.44 -34.00 4.15
CA MET A 451 -9.31 -34.22 5.30
C MET A 451 -10.44 -35.20 4.96
N PRO A 452 -10.73 -36.19 5.84
CA PRO A 452 -11.91 -37.04 5.69
C PRO A 452 -13.19 -36.21 5.72
N ASN A 453 -14.24 -36.67 5.02
CA ASN A 453 -15.55 -36.02 5.01
C ASN A 453 -16.22 -35.92 6.40
N SER A 454 -15.77 -36.72 7.37
CA SER A 454 -16.23 -36.70 8.76
C SER A 454 -15.49 -35.69 9.65
N ALA A 455 -14.45 -35.04 9.15
CA ALA A 455 -13.64 -34.12 9.94
C ALA A 455 -14.28 -32.74 10.04
N SER A 456 -14.05 -32.07 11.17
CA SER A 456 -14.46 -30.68 11.40
C SER A 456 -13.24 -29.84 11.75
N TYR A 457 -13.19 -28.61 11.25
CA TYR A 457 -12.17 -27.65 11.65
C TYR A 457 -12.52 -27.05 13.01
N VAL A 458 -11.53 -26.98 13.89
CA VAL A 458 -11.62 -26.29 15.18
C VAL A 458 -10.53 -25.23 15.23
N SER A 459 -10.88 -24.05 15.75
CA SER A 459 -9.94 -22.96 15.95
C SER A 459 -9.90 -22.59 17.43
N PHE A 460 -8.69 -22.45 17.97
CA PHE A 460 -8.44 -22.02 19.34
C PHE A 460 -7.65 -20.71 19.32
N ASP A 461 -8.01 -19.78 20.20
CA ASP A 461 -7.30 -18.51 20.38
C ASP A 461 -6.75 -18.45 21.81
N ALA A 462 -5.45 -18.20 21.94
CA ALA A 462 -4.81 -18.07 23.24
C ALA A 462 -5.19 -16.74 23.89
N VAL A 463 -5.81 -16.80 25.06
CA VAL A 463 -6.15 -15.59 25.82
C VAL A 463 -4.88 -14.98 26.41
N SER A 464 -4.60 -13.73 26.01
CA SER A 464 -3.48 -12.93 26.53
C SER A 464 -2.12 -13.65 26.51
N LEU A 465 -1.84 -14.38 25.42
CA LEU A 465 -0.64 -15.22 25.26
C LEU A 465 0.63 -14.63 25.89
N TYR A 466 1.03 -13.43 25.45
CA TYR A 466 2.28 -12.80 25.90
C TYR A 466 2.34 -12.59 27.41
N THR A 467 1.25 -12.20 28.08
CA THR A 467 1.26 -11.99 29.53
C THR A 467 1.26 -13.29 30.34
N ASN A 468 1.00 -14.42 29.69
CA ASN A 468 0.97 -15.75 30.28
C ASN A 468 2.20 -16.61 29.94
N VAL A 469 3.10 -16.15 29.06
CA VAL A 469 4.34 -16.87 28.76
C VAL A 469 5.31 -16.79 29.93
N ASP A 470 5.73 -17.95 30.43
CA ASP A 470 6.78 -18.07 31.44
C ASP A 470 8.16 -17.77 30.83
N LYS A 471 8.90 -16.82 31.41
CA LYS A 471 10.12 -16.24 30.81
C LYS A 471 11.25 -17.27 30.77
N GLU A 472 11.38 -18.03 31.86
CA GLU A 472 12.39 -19.04 32.09
C GLU A 472 12.14 -20.24 31.18
N CYS A 473 10.91 -20.75 31.12
CA CYS A 473 10.53 -21.84 30.23
C CYS A 473 10.65 -21.46 28.75
N ALA A 474 10.31 -20.22 28.36
CA ALA A 474 10.49 -19.74 26.99
C ALA A 474 11.98 -19.61 26.62
N THR A 475 12.82 -19.16 27.55
CA THR A 475 14.27 -19.11 27.40
C THR A 475 14.82 -20.51 27.19
N LYS A 476 14.45 -21.46 28.06
CA LYS A 476 14.85 -22.86 27.96
C LYS A 476 14.38 -23.51 26.64
N ALA A 477 13.17 -23.22 26.18
CA ALA A 477 12.65 -23.74 24.91
C ALA A 477 13.52 -23.31 23.71
N VAL A 478 13.97 -22.06 23.65
CA VAL A 478 14.87 -21.60 22.57
C VAL A 478 16.25 -22.23 22.68
N LEU A 479 16.77 -22.42 23.90
CA LEU A 479 18.07 -23.07 24.11
C LEU A 479 18.03 -24.57 23.77
N GLU A 480 16.93 -25.27 24.04
CA GLU A 480 16.71 -26.65 23.61
C GLU A 480 16.71 -26.76 22.07
N LEU A 481 15.98 -25.87 21.37
CA LEU A 481 16.02 -25.79 19.90
C LEU A 481 17.43 -25.51 19.37
N LEU A 482 18.17 -24.62 20.05
CA LEU A 482 19.56 -24.34 19.67
C LEU A 482 20.45 -25.57 19.92
N GLN A 483 20.21 -26.36 20.97
CA GLN A 483 21.03 -27.54 21.27
C GLN A 483 20.89 -28.58 20.17
N GLU A 484 19.65 -28.82 19.73
CA GLU A 484 19.30 -29.76 18.66
C GLU A 484 19.86 -29.32 17.30
N HIS A 485 19.92 -28.01 17.04
CA HIS A 485 20.23 -27.46 15.71
C HIS A 485 21.43 -26.49 15.69
N HIS A 486 22.36 -26.63 16.64
CA HIS A 486 23.50 -25.70 16.78
C HIS A 486 24.40 -25.65 15.54
N ALA A 487 24.49 -26.75 14.78
CA ALA A 487 25.31 -26.83 13.57
C ALA A 487 24.78 -25.92 12.44
N ASP A 488 23.48 -25.62 12.45
CA ASP A 488 22.80 -24.89 11.38
C ASP A 488 22.67 -23.38 11.66
N VAL A 489 23.10 -22.94 12.85
CA VAL A 489 22.96 -21.56 13.31
C VAL A 489 24.27 -21.05 13.90
N ASN A 490 24.68 -19.83 13.51
CA ASN A 490 25.84 -19.19 14.10
C ASN A 490 25.41 -18.18 15.17
N VAL A 491 25.74 -18.48 16.43
CA VAL A 491 25.47 -17.63 17.61
C VAL A 491 26.70 -16.83 18.07
N LEU A 492 27.62 -16.49 17.16
CA LEU A 492 28.85 -15.73 17.44
C LEU A 492 29.80 -16.40 18.45
N GLY A 493 29.80 -17.74 18.49
CA GLY A 493 30.59 -18.50 19.46
C GLY A 493 30.18 -18.25 20.92
N LEU A 494 28.94 -17.79 21.16
CA LEU A 494 28.36 -17.75 22.49
C LEU A 494 28.05 -19.17 22.97
N THR A 495 28.40 -19.45 24.21
CA THR A 495 27.98 -20.67 24.90
C THR A 495 26.49 -20.61 25.27
N MET A 496 25.89 -21.77 25.56
CA MET A 496 24.50 -21.83 26.02
C MET A 496 24.27 -20.99 27.29
N SER A 497 25.21 -21.06 28.24
CA SER A 497 25.15 -20.29 29.49
C SER A 497 25.23 -18.78 29.24
N GLU A 498 26.10 -18.33 28.33
CA GLU A 498 26.19 -16.92 27.93
C GLU A 498 24.89 -16.43 27.25
N LEU A 499 24.28 -17.25 26.38
CA LEU A 499 23.01 -16.93 25.74
C LEU A 499 21.85 -16.86 26.73
N GLU A 500 21.77 -17.83 27.64
CA GLU A 500 20.78 -17.85 28.72
C GLU A 500 20.89 -16.59 29.58
N GLN A 501 22.11 -16.24 30.00
CA GLN A 501 22.35 -15.04 30.80
C GLN A 501 21.95 -13.76 30.07
N LEU A 502 22.24 -13.64 28.76
CA LEU A 502 21.81 -12.50 27.94
C LEU A 502 20.28 -12.44 27.79
N LEU A 503 19.62 -13.57 27.56
CA LEU A 503 18.16 -13.66 27.43
C LEU A 503 17.47 -13.24 28.74
N LEU A 504 17.86 -13.84 29.86
CA LEU A 504 17.28 -13.54 31.17
C LEU A 504 17.56 -12.09 31.61
N ALA A 505 18.79 -11.59 31.43
CA ALA A 505 19.10 -10.19 31.75
C ALA A 505 18.27 -9.21 30.89
N THR A 506 18.05 -9.55 29.61
CA THR A 506 17.21 -8.74 28.71
C THR A 506 15.75 -8.76 29.15
N LEU A 507 15.22 -9.93 29.55
CA LEU A 507 13.85 -10.09 30.03
C LEU A 507 13.60 -9.46 31.40
N ALA A 508 14.62 -9.41 32.27
CA ALA A 508 14.57 -8.77 33.58
C ALA A 508 14.57 -7.23 33.49
N CYS A 509 15.21 -6.66 32.46
CA CYS A 509 15.27 -5.21 32.26
C CYS A 509 13.99 -4.67 31.59
N ASN A 510 12.86 -4.75 32.30
CA ASN A 510 11.52 -4.52 31.75
C ASN A 510 10.73 -3.43 32.49
N VAL A 511 11.43 -2.49 33.14
CA VAL A 511 10.79 -1.32 33.74
C VAL A 511 10.35 -0.33 32.65
N PHE A 512 9.13 0.17 32.79
CA PHE A 512 8.51 1.12 31.89
C PHE A 512 7.83 2.25 32.65
N ARG A 513 7.36 3.27 31.92
CA ARG A 513 6.71 4.45 32.48
C ARG A 513 5.33 4.66 31.87
N PHE A 514 4.38 5.01 32.72
CA PHE A 514 3.05 5.49 32.33
C PHE A 514 2.61 6.62 33.27
N ASP A 515 2.08 7.71 32.71
CA ASP A 515 1.60 8.88 33.45
C ASP A 515 2.57 9.34 34.57
N ASN A 516 3.85 9.46 34.21
CA ASN A 516 4.96 9.82 35.10
C ASN A 516 5.26 8.86 36.27
N ARG A 517 4.64 7.69 36.31
CA ARG A 517 4.93 6.61 37.27
C ARG A 517 5.69 5.46 36.61
N PHE A 518 6.55 4.80 37.37
CA PHE A 518 7.35 3.68 36.88
C PHE A 518 6.69 2.36 37.28
N TYR A 519 6.74 1.37 36.40
CA TYR A 519 6.18 0.05 36.62
C TYR A 519 7.13 -1.02 36.10
N VAL A 520 7.05 -2.22 36.68
CA VAL A 520 7.75 -3.43 36.23
C VAL A 520 6.71 -4.48 35.81
N GLN A 521 7.00 -5.24 34.75
CA GLN A 521 6.15 -6.37 34.35
C GLN A 521 6.66 -7.68 34.98
N LYS A 522 5.98 -8.17 36.00
CA LYS A 522 6.38 -9.37 36.73
C LYS A 522 6.22 -10.63 35.90
N ARG A 523 5.04 -10.79 35.28
CA ARG A 523 4.68 -11.98 34.53
C ARG A 523 4.60 -11.72 33.03
N GLY A 524 5.01 -12.70 32.23
CA GLY A 524 4.87 -12.63 30.79
C GLY A 524 5.99 -11.87 30.08
N LEU A 525 5.84 -11.81 28.76
CA LEU A 525 6.68 -11.06 27.85
C LEU A 525 6.04 -9.70 27.54
N ALA A 526 6.84 -8.65 27.52
CA ALA A 526 6.41 -7.33 27.08
C ALA A 526 6.15 -7.35 25.57
N MET A 527 4.91 -7.05 25.13
CA MET A 527 4.52 -7.19 23.71
C MET A 527 5.33 -6.31 22.74
N GLY A 528 5.95 -5.21 23.20
CA GLY A 528 6.82 -4.37 22.37
C GLY A 528 8.31 -4.71 22.44
N LEU A 529 8.69 -5.78 23.16
CA LEU A 529 10.04 -6.31 23.17
C LEU A 529 10.29 -7.13 21.90
N ARG A 530 11.39 -6.86 21.18
CA ARG A 530 11.70 -7.57 19.92
C ARG A 530 11.84 -9.09 20.06
N LEU A 531 12.28 -9.54 21.24
CA LEU A 531 12.42 -10.96 21.57
C LEU A 531 11.09 -11.68 21.80
N ALA A 532 10.04 -10.94 22.17
CA ALA A 532 8.81 -11.56 22.64
C ALA A 532 8.19 -12.54 21.62
N PRO A 533 8.10 -12.22 20.32
CA PRO A 533 7.54 -13.16 19.33
C PRO A 533 8.37 -14.44 19.19
N LEU A 534 9.70 -14.33 19.13
CA LEU A 534 10.61 -15.48 19.05
C LEU A 534 10.41 -16.43 20.23
N LEU A 535 10.41 -15.87 21.45
CA LEU A 535 10.25 -16.63 22.68
C LEU A 535 8.85 -17.26 22.80
N ALA A 536 7.80 -16.53 22.40
CA ALA A 536 6.43 -17.05 22.42
C ALA A 536 6.24 -18.22 21.45
N ILE A 537 6.85 -18.17 20.25
CA ILE A 537 6.79 -19.26 19.27
C ILE A 537 7.48 -20.52 19.82
N ALA A 538 8.70 -20.39 20.33
CA ALA A 538 9.42 -21.53 20.90
C ALA A 538 8.73 -22.11 22.14
N TYR A 539 8.18 -21.25 23.00
CA TYR A 539 7.40 -21.67 24.16
C TYR A 539 6.16 -22.48 23.77
N LEU A 540 5.40 -22.03 22.77
CA LEU A 540 4.23 -22.75 22.27
C LEU A 540 4.59 -24.06 21.57
N ASP A 541 5.71 -24.11 20.84
CA ASP A 541 6.21 -25.36 20.24
C ASP A 541 6.52 -26.40 21.32
N ARG A 542 7.24 -25.99 22.37
CA ARG A 542 7.55 -26.86 23.52
C ARG A 542 6.30 -27.38 24.21
N ILE A 543 5.31 -26.51 24.47
CA ILE A 543 4.03 -26.94 25.05
C ILE A 543 3.29 -27.88 24.10
N GLY A 544 3.23 -27.55 22.81
CA GLY A 544 2.56 -28.35 21.79
C GLY A 544 3.13 -29.77 21.69
N LYS A 545 4.46 -29.91 21.71
CA LYS A 545 5.15 -31.22 21.73
C LYS A 545 4.78 -32.03 22.97
N ASN A 546 4.78 -31.41 24.15
CA ASN A 546 4.40 -32.08 25.40
C ASN A 546 2.94 -32.52 25.43
N VAL A 547 2.02 -31.70 24.90
CA VAL A 547 0.59 -32.05 24.83
C VAL A 547 0.34 -33.16 23.81
N ALA A 548 1.00 -33.12 22.64
CA ALA A 548 0.87 -34.12 21.60
C ALA A 548 1.34 -35.51 22.04
N HIS A 549 2.41 -35.59 22.85
CA HIS A 549 2.86 -36.85 23.46
C HIS A 549 1.93 -37.37 24.56
N SER A 550 1.04 -36.53 25.10
CA SER A 550 0.24 -36.88 26.28
C SER A 550 -1.19 -37.36 26.00
N ARG A 551 -1.85 -37.03 24.86
CA ARG A 551 -3.22 -37.55 24.57
C ARG A 551 -3.89 -37.28 23.21
N TYR A 552 -3.30 -36.56 22.26
CA TYR A 552 -3.90 -36.35 20.94
C TYR A 552 -2.77 -36.15 19.93
N HIS A 553 -2.71 -36.92 18.83
CA HIS A 553 -1.80 -36.66 17.72
C HIS A 553 -2.35 -35.50 16.87
N PRO A 554 -1.83 -34.26 16.96
CA PRO A 554 -2.08 -33.29 15.92
C PRO A 554 -1.25 -33.73 14.70
N LEU A 555 -1.80 -33.66 13.50
CA LEU A 555 -1.10 -33.98 12.26
C LEU A 555 0.17 -33.13 12.15
N GLN A 556 1.31 -33.66 12.61
CA GLN A 556 2.62 -33.11 12.31
C GLN A 556 2.93 -33.49 10.86
N LYS A 557 3.32 -32.48 10.07
CA LYS A 557 3.89 -32.68 8.74
C LYS A 557 5.12 -33.59 8.86
N VAL A 558 4.94 -34.86 8.53
CA VAL A 558 6.04 -35.76 8.21
C VAL A 558 6.44 -35.44 6.77
N HIS A 559 7.44 -34.57 6.59
CA HIS A 559 8.14 -34.50 5.32
C HIS A 559 9.11 -35.69 5.26
N ARG A 560 8.83 -36.63 4.34
CA ARG A 560 9.86 -37.49 3.76
C ARG A 560 10.57 -36.74 2.65
#